data_AF-A0A9Q3E794-F1
#
_entry.id   AF-A0A9Q3E794-F1
#
_cell.length_a   1.000
_cell.length_b   1.000
_cell.length_c   1.000
_cell.angle_alpha   90.00
_cell.angle_beta   90.00
_cell.angle_gamma   90.00
#
_symmetry.space_group_name_H-M   'P 1'
#
loop_
_entity.id
_entity.type
_entity.pdbx_description
1 polymer ?
#
loop_
_entity_poly.entity_id
_entity_poly.type
_entity_poly.pdbx_seq_one_letter_code
_entity_poly.pdbx_strand_id
1 'polypeptide(L)'
;MGTTIHNTIYDLLGIISFITQPKSSDQDNWSPFILSSLSKGSNDILHLALQHLSLRRTKTIHLKSLPTIRHHYELLPLNPTMQQEYSTLYKEFLSSKRKGLGEFFRNINKLQICYNHHIMFNTIADVDLEDHKSRSTQDNSPTITQTIVDVETCMMSSKIAHLLKSLLKHKQSNCGTTKLVVYTQWTQFLNLISIALSHHSILSAQIDGTIKARAQEKAVDNFFNNPECEVLIASIAADGTGLNITCANMVYLIVRGPPKFYCDFWTLKSTFPQAQLEPSH
;
A
#
# COMPACT_ATOMS: atom_id res chain seq x y z
N MET A 1 19.98 -1.29 -2.96
CA MET A 1 18.55 -0.95 -2.73
C MET A 1 17.85 -0.80 -4.07
N GLY A 2 16.63 -1.32 -4.22
CA GLY A 2 15.88 -1.27 -5.50
C GLY A 2 15.44 0.14 -5.90
N THR A 3 15.03 0.96 -4.91
CA THR A 3 14.68 2.37 -5.08
C THR A 3 15.43 3.18 -4.02
N THR A 4 16.25 4.15 -4.44
CA THR A 4 17.12 4.92 -3.54
C THR A 4 16.47 6.17 -2.94
N ILE A 5 15.34 6.62 -3.50
CA ILE A 5 14.56 7.75 -2.99
C ILE A 5 13.20 7.21 -2.58
N HIS A 6 12.88 7.24 -1.29
CA HIS A 6 11.61 6.72 -0.78
C HIS A 6 10.58 7.84 -0.64
N ASN A 7 10.94 8.96 -0.01
CA ASN A 7 10.02 10.03 0.32
C ASN A 7 10.61 11.43 0.10
N THR A 8 11.91 11.62 0.37
CA THR A 8 12.54 12.94 0.27
C THR A 8 13.97 12.87 -0.24
N ILE A 9 14.51 14.01 -0.68
CA ILE A 9 15.92 14.13 -1.07
C ILE A 9 16.87 13.91 0.12
N TYR A 10 16.38 14.09 1.36
CA TYR A 10 17.14 13.83 2.57
C TYR A 10 17.43 12.33 2.77
N ASP A 11 16.56 11.45 2.27
CA ASP A 11 16.82 10.00 2.27
C ASP A 11 18.09 9.70 1.47
N LEU A 12 18.26 10.40 0.35
CA LEU A 12 19.42 10.25 -0.51
C LEU A 12 20.68 10.84 0.15
N LEU A 13 20.56 12.00 0.80
CA LEU A 13 21.65 12.58 1.58
C LEU A 13 22.10 11.66 2.72
N GLY A 14 21.16 11.00 3.40
CA GLY A 14 21.46 10.00 4.43
C GLY A 14 22.23 8.81 3.88
N ILE A 15 21.83 8.28 2.72
CA ILE A 15 22.55 7.18 2.04
C ILE A 15 23.95 7.62 1.62
N ILE A 16 24.09 8.81 1.02
CA ILE A 16 25.38 9.35 0.60
C ILE A 16 26.28 9.52 1.83
N SER A 17 25.79 10.17 2.90
CA SER A 17 26.55 10.37 4.15
C SER A 17 26.99 9.05 4.78
N PHE A 18 26.17 8.00 4.69
CA PHE A 18 26.52 6.68 5.19
C PHE A 18 27.65 6.03 4.36
N ILE A 19 27.61 6.17 3.04
CA ILE A 19 28.61 5.59 2.13
C ILE A 19 29.93 6.36 2.18
N THR A 20 29.88 7.69 2.20
CA THR A 20 31.07 8.53 2.09
C THR A 20 31.77 8.78 3.42
N GLN A 21 31.08 8.55 4.56
CA GLN A 21 31.57 8.80 5.93
C GLN A 21 32.43 10.08 6.02
N PRO A 22 31.86 11.26 5.69
CA PRO A 22 32.63 12.49 5.70
C PRO A 22 33.14 12.77 7.12
N LYS A 23 34.36 13.31 7.21
CA LYS A 23 34.87 13.82 8.50
C LYS A 23 33.91 14.89 9.00
N SER A 24 33.69 14.96 10.32
CA SER A 24 32.63 15.78 10.95
C SER A 24 32.62 17.26 10.55
N SER A 25 33.73 17.79 10.05
CA SER A 25 33.85 19.16 9.53
C SER A 25 33.18 19.40 8.16
N ASP A 26 33.01 18.35 7.34
CA ASP A 26 32.48 18.46 5.97
C ASP A 26 30.98 18.14 5.88
N GLN A 27 30.39 17.51 6.90
CA GLN A 27 29.00 17.08 6.88
C GLN A 27 28.01 18.24 6.73
N ASP A 28 28.38 19.41 7.25
CA ASP A 28 27.56 20.64 7.21
C ASP A 28 27.59 21.36 5.84
N ASN A 29 28.57 21.08 4.97
CA ASN A 29 28.78 21.82 3.72
C ASN A 29 28.17 21.16 2.48
N TRP A 30 28.02 19.83 2.46
CA TRP A 30 27.55 19.12 1.26
C TRP A 30 26.04 19.15 1.10
N SER A 31 25.29 19.15 2.20
CA SER A 31 23.82 19.15 2.17
C SER A 31 23.24 20.44 1.58
N PRO A 32 23.70 21.67 1.94
CA PRO A 32 23.17 22.90 1.33
C PRO A 32 23.57 23.04 -0.14
N PHE A 33 24.73 22.51 -0.54
CA PHE A 33 25.23 22.56 -1.92
C PHE A 33 24.39 21.72 -2.88
N ILE A 34 24.04 20.49 -2.49
CA ILE A 34 23.15 19.62 -3.27
C ILE A 34 21.73 20.21 -3.28
N LEU A 35 21.21 20.61 -2.12
CA LEU A 35 19.86 21.17 -1.99
C LEU A 35 19.68 22.48 -2.77
N SER A 36 20.67 23.36 -2.80
CA SER A 36 20.62 24.62 -3.54
C SER A 36 20.73 24.45 -5.06
N SER A 37 21.38 23.39 -5.52
CA SER A 37 21.43 23.05 -6.94
C SER A 37 20.09 22.49 -7.43
N LEU A 38 19.47 21.65 -6.60
CA LEU A 38 18.13 21.09 -6.83
C LEU A 38 17.03 22.15 -6.79
N SER A 39 17.09 23.12 -5.88
CA SER A 39 16.12 24.21 -5.82
C SER A 39 16.19 25.15 -7.04
N LYS A 40 17.35 25.19 -7.70
CA LYS A 40 17.56 25.88 -8.99
C LYS A 40 17.17 25.04 -10.20
N GLY A 41 16.68 23.81 -9.99
CA GLY A 41 16.26 22.90 -11.06
C GLY A 41 17.39 22.20 -11.82
N SER A 42 18.65 22.34 -11.38
CA SER A 42 19.78 21.61 -11.96
C SER A 42 19.97 20.28 -11.22
N ASN A 43 20.05 19.19 -12.00
CA ASN A 43 20.28 17.84 -11.50
C ASN A 43 21.72 17.36 -11.73
N ASP A 44 22.58 18.18 -12.33
CA ASP A 44 23.88 17.75 -12.88
C ASP A 44 24.84 17.33 -11.77
N ILE A 45 24.92 18.12 -10.69
CA ILE A 45 25.73 17.81 -9.51
C ILE A 45 25.27 16.51 -8.86
N LEU A 46 23.94 16.32 -8.80
CA LEU A 46 23.37 15.09 -8.26
C LEU A 46 23.70 13.89 -9.15
N HIS A 47 23.60 14.05 -10.48
CA HIS A 47 23.96 13.01 -11.43
C HIS A 47 25.44 12.63 -11.35
N LEU A 48 26.34 13.61 -11.27
CA LEU A 48 27.78 13.37 -11.10
C LEU A 48 28.08 12.63 -9.79
N ALA A 49 27.49 13.05 -8.68
CA ALA A 49 27.64 12.36 -7.40
C ALA A 49 27.11 10.92 -7.49
N LEU A 50 25.93 10.71 -8.06
CA LEU A 50 25.33 9.39 -8.22
C LEU A 50 26.05 8.50 -9.23
N GLN A 51 26.70 9.05 -10.24
CA GLN A 51 27.44 8.30 -11.25
C GLN A 51 28.61 7.51 -10.62
N HIS A 52 29.23 8.06 -9.59
CA HIS A 52 30.34 7.41 -8.88
C HIS A 52 29.89 6.59 -7.67
N LEU A 53 28.71 6.89 -7.11
CA LEU A 53 28.20 6.23 -5.90
C LEU A 53 27.15 5.14 -6.17
N SER A 54 26.53 5.13 -7.36
CA SER A 54 25.40 4.26 -7.68
C SER A 54 25.54 3.63 -9.06
N LEU A 55 25.40 2.31 -9.11
CA LEU A 55 25.23 1.58 -10.36
C LEU A 55 23.76 1.13 -10.47
N ARG A 56 23.01 1.72 -11.40
CA ARG A 56 21.59 1.43 -11.63
C ARG A 56 21.38 0.86 -13.03
N ARG A 57 20.92 -0.39 -13.12
CA ARG A 57 20.50 -1.02 -14.39
C ARG A 57 18.99 -0.91 -14.55
N THR A 58 18.51 -0.58 -15.75
CA THR A 58 17.09 -0.55 -16.08
C THR A 58 16.66 -1.86 -16.73
N LYS A 59 15.40 -2.27 -16.50
CA LYS A 59 14.83 -3.52 -17.04
C LYS A 59 14.83 -3.56 -18.59
N THR A 60 14.97 -2.41 -19.25
CA THR A 60 15.01 -2.26 -20.70
C THR A 60 16.30 -2.78 -21.35
N ILE A 61 17.42 -2.84 -20.61
CA ILE A 61 18.75 -3.14 -21.20
C ILE A 61 18.99 -4.65 -21.37
N HIS A 62 18.36 -5.50 -20.55
CA HIS A 62 18.70 -6.94 -20.49
C HIS A 62 17.55 -7.93 -20.70
N LEU A 63 16.29 -7.50 -20.71
CA LEU A 63 15.14 -8.42 -20.82
C LEU A 63 14.32 -8.09 -22.07
N LYS A 64 14.70 -8.69 -23.21
CA LYS A 64 14.12 -8.42 -24.54
C LYS A 64 12.67 -8.90 -24.72
N SER A 65 12.06 -9.56 -23.72
CA SER A 65 10.71 -10.13 -23.84
C SER A 65 9.97 -10.27 -22.50
N LEU A 66 9.84 -9.19 -21.73
CA LEU A 66 8.92 -9.19 -20.59
C LEU A 66 7.47 -9.03 -21.05
N PRO A 67 6.51 -9.71 -20.42
CA PRO A 67 5.09 -9.44 -20.67
C PRO A 67 4.77 -7.99 -20.30
N THR A 68 3.90 -7.36 -21.08
CA THR A 68 3.45 -5.99 -20.82
C THR A 68 2.59 -5.97 -19.56
N ILE A 69 2.97 -5.15 -18.58
CA ILE A 69 2.16 -4.89 -17.39
C ILE A 69 1.05 -3.91 -17.78
N ARG A 70 -0.21 -4.28 -17.52
CA ARG A 70 -1.37 -3.42 -17.75
C ARG A 70 -1.87 -2.88 -16.42
N HIS A 71 -2.02 -1.55 -16.34
CA HIS A 71 -2.56 -0.89 -15.16
C HIS A 71 -4.03 -0.54 -15.38
N HIS A 72 -4.88 -1.00 -14.47
CA HIS A 72 -6.31 -0.69 -14.47
C HIS A 72 -6.66 0.01 -13.16
N TYR A 73 -7.34 1.15 -13.24
CA TYR A 73 -7.79 1.93 -12.09
C TYR A 73 -9.30 1.99 -12.09
N GLU A 74 -9.93 1.58 -10.99
CA GLU A 74 -11.38 1.58 -10.85
C GLU A 74 -11.79 2.35 -9.58
N LEU A 75 -12.70 3.30 -9.76
CA LEU A 75 -13.31 4.04 -8.66
C LEU A 75 -14.62 3.35 -8.29
N LEU A 76 -14.70 2.93 -7.03
CA LEU A 76 -15.86 2.20 -6.52
C LEU A 76 -16.70 3.14 -5.64
N PRO A 77 -18.02 3.24 -5.88
CA PRO A 77 -18.91 3.98 -4.99
C PRO A 77 -18.99 3.27 -3.64
N LEU A 78 -19.14 4.02 -2.55
CA LEU A 78 -19.41 3.42 -1.25
C LEU A 78 -20.83 2.81 -1.24
N ASN A 79 -21.00 1.74 -0.48
CA ASN A 79 -22.31 1.26 -0.10
C ASN A 79 -23.13 2.40 0.56
N PRO A 80 -24.45 2.54 0.28
CA PRO A 80 -25.27 3.61 0.84
C PRO A 80 -25.15 3.79 2.35
N THR A 81 -25.09 2.70 3.11
CA THR A 81 -24.93 2.72 4.57
C THR A 81 -23.59 3.35 4.97
N MET A 82 -22.49 2.86 4.37
CA MET A 82 -21.15 3.40 4.62
C MET A 82 -21.00 4.84 4.10
N GLN A 83 -21.72 5.22 3.04
CA GLN A 83 -21.72 6.58 2.51
C GLN A 83 -22.31 7.57 3.51
N GLN A 84 -23.36 7.17 4.24
CA GLN A 84 -23.93 7.99 5.32
C GLN A 84 -22.93 8.17 6.46
N GLU A 85 -22.33 7.07 6.94
CA GLU A 85 -21.31 7.10 8.00
C GLU A 85 -20.10 7.97 7.60
N TYR A 86 -19.58 7.78 6.38
CA TYR A 86 -18.49 8.58 5.85
C TYR A 86 -18.85 10.06 5.80
N SER A 87 -20.08 10.39 5.41
CA SER A 87 -20.55 11.78 5.34
C SER A 87 -20.62 12.43 6.72
N THR A 88 -21.01 11.69 7.75
CA THR A 88 -21.01 12.14 9.15
C THR A 88 -19.58 12.40 9.62
N LEU A 89 -18.68 11.42 9.47
CA LEU A 89 -17.26 11.57 9.83
C LEU A 89 -16.58 12.72 9.08
N TYR A 90 -16.96 12.96 7.83
CA TYR A 90 -16.41 14.04 7.03
C TYR A 90 -16.86 15.41 7.55
N LYS A 91 -18.12 15.55 7.98
CA LYS A 91 -18.61 16.78 8.62
C LYS A 91 -17.90 17.05 9.94
N GLU A 92 -17.68 16.02 10.76
CA GLU A 92 -16.90 16.11 11.99
C GLU A 92 -15.44 16.51 11.72
N PHE A 93 -14.82 15.91 10.70
CA PHE A 93 -13.48 16.29 10.29
C PHE A 93 -13.40 17.77 9.90
N LEU A 94 -14.36 18.27 9.12
CA LEU A 94 -14.40 19.67 8.71
C LEU A 94 -14.54 20.63 9.90
N SER A 95 -15.35 20.28 10.91
CA SER A 95 -15.50 21.09 12.12
C SER A 95 -14.27 21.02 13.04
N SER A 96 -13.50 19.93 12.98
CA SER A 96 -12.29 19.69 13.79
C SER A 96 -11.00 20.32 13.25
N LYS A 97 -11.00 20.94 12.05
CA LYS A 97 -9.78 21.41 11.33
C LYS A 97 -8.82 22.30 12.12
N ARG A 98 -9.25 22.87 13.25
CA ARG A 98 -8.44 23.79 14.09
C ARG A 98 -7.79 23.15 15.32
N LYS A 99 -7.95 21.84 15.54
CA LYS A 99 -7.53 21.14 16.76
C LYS A 99 -6.10 20.56 16.73
N GLY A 100 -5.26 20.98 15.77
CA GLY A 100 -3.85 20.57 15.67
C GLY A 100 -3.59 19.38 14.75
N LEU A 101 -2.30 19.11 14.47
CA LEU A 101 -1.85 18.11 13.48
C LEU A 101 -2.19 16.67 13.86
N GLY A 102 -2.09 16.30 15.15
CA GLY A 102 -2.39 14.94 15.61
C GLY A 102 -3.86 14.56 15.38
N GLU A 103 -4.79 15.44 15.78
CA GLU A 103 -6.23 15.31 15.52
C GLU A 103 -6.52 15.19 14.02
N PHE A 104 -5.87 16.04 13.22
CA PHE A 104 -6.03 16.04 11.77
C PHE A 104 -5.68 14.69 11.15
N PHE A 105 -4.50 14.14 11.46
CA PHE A 105 -4.10 12.83 10.93
C PHE A 105 -4.98 11.70 11.44
N ARG A 106 -5.41 11.76 12.71
CA ARG A 106 -6.34 10.78 13.26
C ARG A 106 -7.67 10.78 12.51
N ASN A 107 -8.25 11.96 12.26
CA ASN A 107 -9.52 12.07 11.54
C ASN A 107 -9.38 11.71 10.06
N ILE A 108 -8.23 11.97 9.43
CA ILE A 108 -7.92 11.45 8.09
C ILE A 108 -7.85 9.92 8.09
N ASN A 109 -7.15 9.32 9.05
CA ASN A 109 -7.07 7.87 9.17
C ASN A 109 -8.47 7.28 9.36
N LYS A 110 -9.31 7.89 10.19
CA LYS A 110 -10.72 7.49 10.34
C LYS A 110 -11.44 7.46 9.00
N LEU A 111 -11.42 8.57 8.25
CA LEU A 111 -12.04 8.62 6.92
C LEU A 111 -11.51 7.55 5.97
N GLN A 112 -10.19 7.28 6.01
CA GLN A 112 -9.56 6.25 5.17
C GLN A 112 -9.98 4.83 5.56
N ILE A 113 -10.20 4.58 6.85
CA ILE A 113 -10.65 3.29 7.38
C ILE A 113 -12.10 3.04 6.99
N CYS A 114 -12.99 4.02 7.19
CA CYS A 114 -14.38 3.97 6.72
C CYS A 114 -14.47 3.59 5.25
N TYR A 115 -13.60 4.18 4.42
CA TYR A 115 -13.58 3.92 2.98
C TYR A 115 -13.29 2.45 2.63
N ASN A 116 -12.58 1.71 3.49
CA ASN A 116 -12.33 0.29 3.29
C ASN A 116 -13.45 -0.53 3.91
N HIS A 117 -13.80 -0.28 5.17
CA HIS A 117 -14.85 -1.00 5.88
C HIS A 117 -15.24 -0.29 7.19
N HIS A 118 -16.53 -0.27 7.55
CA HIS A 118 -16.99 0.42 8.76
C HIS A 118 -16.59 -0.25 10.08
N ILE A 119 -16.62 -1.59 10.19
CA ILE A 119 -16.23 -2.28 11.44
C ILE A 119 -14.75 -2.12 11.84
N MET A 120 -13.89 -1.68 10.93
CA MET A 120 -12.48 -1.43 11.23
C MET A 120 -12.29 -0.25 12.20
N PHE A 121 -13.35 0.50 12.52
CA PHE A 121 -13.34 1.55 13.54
C PHE A 121 -13.28 1.03 14.97
N ASN A 122 -14.06 -0.01 15.28
CA ASN A 122 -14.29 -0.42 16.66
C ASN A 122 -13.02 -0.97 17.32
N THR A 123 -12.17 -1.63 16.54
CA THR A 123 -10.90 -2.17 17.01
C THR A 123 -9.82 -1.11 17.26
N ILE A 124 -10.01 0.14 16.81
CA ILE A 124 -9.07 1.24 17.08
C ILE A 124 -9.47 1.96 18.37
N ALA A 125 -10.76 2.01 18.70
CA ALA A 125 -11.23 2.56 19.97
C ALA A 125 -10.73 1.74 21.18
N ASP A 126 -10.54 0.43 21.01
CA ASP A 126 -10.00 -0.45 22.06
C ASP A 126 -8.50 -0.21 22.33
N VAL A 127 -7.75 0.30 21.36
CA VAL A 127 -6.31 0.61 21.54
C VAL A 127 -6.11 1.90 22.34
N ASP A 128 -7.07 2.83 22.31
CA ASP A 128 -6.98 4.13 23.01
C ASP A 128 -7.41 4.06 24.49
N LEU A 129 -7.89 2.90 24.98
CA LEU A 129 -8.32 2.72 26.39
C LEU A 129 -7.23 2.13 27.31
N GLU A 130 -6.08 1.71 26.78
CA GLU A 130 -5.00 1.09 27.57
C GLU A 130 -3.81 2.03 27.90
N ASP A 131 -4.02 3.34 27.95
CA ASP A 131 -3.03 4.23 28.56
C ASP A 131 -3.18 4.27 30.10
N HIS A 132 -2.18 3.67 30.76
CA HIS A 132 -1.81 3.69 32.18
C HIS A 132 -2.40 2.61 33.11
N LYS A 133 -1.81 1.39 33.08
CA LYS A 133 -1.11 0.78 34.24
C LYS A 133 -0.47 -0.57 33.93
N SER A 134 0.78 -0.70 34.39
CA SER A 134 1.55 -1.93 34.66
C SER A 134 1.97 -2.82 33.48
N ARG A 135 3.24 -2.65 33.15
CA ARG A 135 4.16 -3.58 32.48
C ARG A 135 4.25 -4.89 33.29
N SER A 136 3.68 -5.97 32.77
CA SER A 136 4.11 -7.34 33.09
C SER A 136 4.19 -8.15 31.80
N THR A 137 5.26 -8.92 31.70
CA THR A 137 5.59 -9.80 30.58
C THR A 137 4.59 -10.94 30.48
N GLN A 138 3.79 -10.97 29.42
CA GLN A 138 3.22 -12.21 28.85
C GLN A 138 2.81 -11.97 27.40
N ASP A 139 3.19 -12.91 26.54
CA ASP A 139 2.77 -13.06 25.15
C ASP A 139 1.25 -12.91 25.02
N ASN A 140 0.78 -11.74 24.60
CA ASN A 140 -0.57 -11.54 24.10
C ASN A 140 -0.48 -10.56 22.93
N SER A 141 -0.19 -11.11 21.74
CA SER A 141 -0.55 -10.43 20.50
C SER A 141 -2.05 -10.14 20.58
N PRO A 142 -2.54 -8.93 20.23
CA PRO A 142 -3.97 -8.65 20.18
C PRO A 142 -4.53 -9.40 18.96
N THR A 143 -4.69 -10.70 19.13
CA THR A 143 -5.47 -11.55 18.26
C THR A 143 -6.88 -11.05 18.46
N ILE A 144 -7.43 -10.38 17.44
CA ILE A 144 -8.84 -10.02 17.40
C ILE A 144 -9.60 -11.26 17.84
N THR A 145 -10.12 -11.21 19.06
CA THR A 145 -11.07 -12.18 19.59
C THR A 145 -12.11 -12.31 18.50
N GLN A 146 -12.30 -13.54 18.02
CA GLN A 146 -13.20 -13.91 16.93
C GLN A 146 -14.62 -13.43 17.24
N THR A 147 -14.88 -12.15 17.03
CA THR A 147 -16.23 -11.67 16.80
C THR A 147 -16.57 -12.29 15.46
N ILE A 148 -17.55 -13.19 15.44
CA ILE A 148 -17.99 -13.86 14.22
C ILE A 148 -18.48 -12.75 13.28
N VAL A 149 -17.60 -12.28 12.40
CA VAL A 149 -17.96 -11.33 11.35
C VAL A 149 -18.66 -12.15 10.29
N ASP A 150 -19.93 -11.88 10.09
CA ASP A 150 -20.73 -12.47 9.03
C ASP A 150 -20.28 -11.93 7.67
N VAL A 151 -20.52 -12.74 6.63
CA VAL A 151 -20.04 -12.41 5.29
C VAL A 151 -20.83 -11.25 4.69
N GLU A 152 -22.09 -11.06 5.09
CA GLU A 152 -22.87 -9.90 4.66
C GLU A 152 -22.22 -8.59 5.13
N THR A 153 -21.75 -8.55 6.39
CA THR A 153 -20.92 -7.44 6.88
C THR A 153 -19.66 -7.25 6.02
N CYS A 154 -18.87 -8.29 5.75
CA CYS A 154 -17.68 -8.17 4.88
C CYS A 154 -18.02 -7.59 3.49
N MET A 155 -19.18 -7.97 2.94
CA MET A 155 -19.66 -7.57 1.62
C MET A 155 -20.19 -6.13 1.58
N MET A 156 -20.35 -5.46 2.73
CA MET A 156 -20.64 -4.02 2.76
C MET A 156 -19.51 -3.20 2.13
N SER A 157 -18.27 -3.70 2.17
CA SER A 157 -17.16 -3.07 1.45
C SER A 157 -17.28 -3.27 -0.06
N SER A 158 -17.49 -2.17 -0.78
CA SER A 158 -17.49 -2.16 -2.24
C SER A 158 -16.19 -2.71 -2.84
N LYS A 159 -15.07 -2.60 -2.13
CA LYS A 159 -13.76 -3.13 -2.55
C LYS A 159 -13.71 -4.65 -2.46
N ILE A 160 -14.21 -5.24 -1.37
CA ILE A 160 -14.31 -6.70 -1.20
C ILE A 160 -15.31 -7.27 -2.19
N ALA A 161 -16.48 -6.65 -2.33
CA ALA A 161 -17.51 -7.06 -3.28
C ALA A 161 -17.01 -7.03 -4.73
N HIS A 162 -16.29 -5.96 -5.12
CA HIS A 162 -15.69 -5.86 -6.44
C HIS A 162 -14.58 -6.91 -6.64
N LEU A 163 -13.68 -7.10 -5.67
CA LEU A 163 -12.62 -8.10 -5.72
C LEU A 163 -13.18 -9.50 -6.00
N LEU A 164 -14.21 -9.91 -5.23
CA LEU A 164 -14.87 -11.21 -5.39
C LEU A 164 -15.55 -11.32 -6.75
N LYS A 165 -16.30 -10.30 -7.17
CA LYS A 165 -16.95 -10.28 -8.48
C LYS A 165 -15.94 -10.48 -9.62
N SER A 166 -14.81 -9.80 -9.55
CA SER A 166 -13.74 -9.89 -10.55
C SER A 166 -13.09 -11.28 -10.54
N LEU A 167 -12.78 -11.84 -9.37
CA LEU A 167 -12.26 -13.21 -9.24
C LEU A 167 -13.22 -14.26 -9.82
N LEU A 168 -14.50 -14.19 -9.47
CA LEU A 168 -15.51 -15.12 -9.97
C LEU A 168 -15.70 -15.01 -11.48
N LYS A 169 -15.66 -13.79 -12.04
CA LYS A 169 -15.69 -13.57 -13.49
C LYS A 169 -14.48 -14.20 -14.18
N HIS A 170 -13.28 -14.07 -13.61
CA HIS A 170 -12.08 -14.69 -14.14
C HIS A 170 -12.17 -16.22 -14.12
N LYS A 171 -12.67 -16.82 -13.03
CA LYS A 171 -12.92 -18.27 -12.96
C LYS A 171 -13.85 -18.77 -14.06
N GLN A 172 -14.96 -18.04 -14.31
CA GLN A 172 -15.94 -18.42 -15.34
C GLN A 172 -15.38 -18.31 -16.76
N SER A 173 -14.39 -17.44 -16.99
CA SER A 173 -13.84 -17.20 -18.32
C SER A 173 -12.90 -18.30 -18.85
N ASN A 174 -12.60 -19.34 -18.05
CA ASN A 174 -11.72 -20.48 -18.40
C ASN A 174 -10.35 -20.09 -19.01
N CYS A 175 -9.85 -18.88 -18.74
CA CYS A 175 -8.59 -18.37 -19.30
C CYS A 175 -7.33 -18.89 -18.56
N GLY A 176 -7.40 -20.11 -18.02
CA GLY A 176 -6.35 -20.72 -17.19
C GLY A 176 -6.46 -20.36 -15.69
N THR A 177 -5.54 -20.91 -14.90
CA THR A 177 -5.50 -20.71 -13.44
C THR A 177 -5.16 -19.24 -13.12
N THR A 178 -6.03 -18.57 -12.38
CA THR A 178 -5.78 -17.21 -11.90
C THR A 178 -4.99 -17.27 -10.59
N LYS A 179 -3.85 -16.58 -10.52
CA LYS A 179 -3.04 -16.42 -9.32
C LYS A 179 -2.95 -14.95 -8.99
N LEU A 180 -3.74 -14.54 -8.00
CA LEU A 180 -3.94 -13.16 -7.61
C LEU A 180 -3.16 -12.84 -6.33
N VAL A 181 -2.44 -11.71 -6.32
CA VAL A 181 -1.96 -11.09 -5.08
C VAL A 181 -2.80 -9.87 -4.74
N VAL A 182 -3.32 -9.82 -3.51
CA VAL A 182 -4.08 -8.69 -2.98
C VAL A 182 -3.22 -7.96 -1.95
N TYR A 183 -2.87 -6.71 -2.21
CA TYR A 183 -2.14 -5.86 -1.27
C TYR A 183 -3.06 -4.84 -0.60
N THR A 184 -2.91 -4.69 0.71
CA THR A 184 -3.50 -3.58 1.48
C THR A 184 -2.54 -3.11 2.56
N GLN A 185 -2.65 -1.85 2.96
CA GLN A 185 -1.88 -1.33 4.10
C GLN A 185 -2.51 -1.70 5.46
N TRP A 186 -3.75 -2.20 5.48
CA TRP A 186 -4.51 -2.46 6.71
C TRP A 186 -4.61 -3.95 6.99
N THR A 187 -3.97 -4.42 8.06
CA THR A 187 -3.98 -5.84 8.46
C THR A 187 -5.38 -6.35 8.80
N GLN A 188 -6.19 -5.55 9.49
CA GLN A 188 -7.60 -5.87 9.78
C GLN A 188 -8.41 -6.13 8.50
N PHE A 189 -8.10 -5.38 7.43
CA PHE A 189 -8.79 -5.56 6.16
C PHE A 189 -8.39 -6.87 5.47
N LEU A 190 -7.17 -7.38 5.69
CA LEU A 190 -6.76 -8.72 5.24
C LEU A 190 -7.70 -9.79 5.79
N ASN A 191 -8.02 -9.69 7.08
CA ASN A 191 -8.90 -10.66 7.76
C ASN A 191 -10.31 -10.63 7.14
N LEU A 192 -10.86 -9.44 6.85
CA LEU A 192 -12.17 -9.31 6.20
C LEU A 192 -12.18 -9.89 4.79
N ILE A 193 -11.11 -9.67 4.02
CA ILE A 193 -10.95 -10.27 2.70
C ILE A 193 -10.88 -11.80 2.82
N SER A 194 -10.09 -12.32 3.77
CA SER A 194 -9.92 -13.76 4.01
C SER A 194 -11.24 -14.46 4.35
N ILE A 195 -12.05 -13.86 5.23
CA ILE A 195 -13.40 -14.37 5.57
C ILE A 195 -14.29 -14.40 4.33
N ALA A 196 -14.32 -13.32 3.56
CA ALA A 196 -15.14 -13.21 2.36
C ALA A 196 -14.72 -14.24 1.28
N LEU A 197 -13.41 -14.42 1.06
CA LEU A 197 -12.88 -15.43 0.13
C LEU A 197 -13.23 -16.85 0.57
N SER A 198 -13.06 -17.15 1.86
CA SER A 198 -13.34 -18.48 2.44
C SER A 198 -14.81 -18.87 2.28
N HIS A 199 -15.74 -17.93 2.52
CA HIS A 199 -17.17 -18.16 2.33
C HIS A 199 -17.56 -18.43 0.86
N HIS A 200 -16.81 -17.87 -0.09
CA HIS A 200 -16.96 -18.14 -1.51
C HIS A 200 -16.12 -19.34 -2.01
N SER A 201 -15.58 -20.16 -1.09
CA SER A 201 -14.75 -21.33 -1.40
C SER A 201 -13.53 -20.99 -2.27
N ILE A 202 -12.95 -19.82 -2.04
CA ILE A 202 -11.70 -19.39 -2.68
C ILE A 202 -10.58 -19.57 -1.66
N LEU A 203 -9.69 -20.52 -1.91
CA LEU A 203 -8.57 -20.78 -1.02
C LEU A 203 -7.53 -19.67 -1.14
N SER A 204 -7.12 -19.13 0.01
CA SER A 204 -6.15 -18.05 0.07
C SER A 204 -5.06 -18.29 1.12
N ALA A 205 -3.85 -17.82 0.83
CA ALA A 205 -2.78 -17.65 1.80
C ALA A 205 -2.73 -16.19 2.29
N GLN A 206 -2.28 -15.97 3.53
CA GLN A 206 -2.15 -14.63 4.11
C GLN A 206 -0.73 -14.39 4.61
N ILE A 207 -0.19 -13.21 4.30
CA ILE A 207 1.11 -12.73 4.79
C ILE A 207 0.94 -11.34 5.42
N ASP A 208 1.39 -11.19 6.66
CA ASP A 208 1.54 -9.88 7.29
C ASP A 208 2.84 -9.79 8.08
N GLY A 209 3.13 -8.61 8.64
CA GLY A 209 4.38 -8.34 9.34
C GLY A 209 4.51 -9.00 10.72
N THR A 210 3.46 -9.67 11.19
CA THR A 210 3.46 -10.39 12.48
C THR A 210 3.83 -11.86 12.34
N ILE A 211 3.75 -12.40 11.11
CA ILE A 211 4.03 -13.81 10.82
C ILE A 211 5.55 -14.05 10.83
N LYS A 212 5.98 -15.14 11.49
CA LYS A 212 7.38 -15.56 11.52
C LYS A 212 7.87 -15.91 10.10
N ALA A 213 9.13 -15.62 9.78
CA ALA A 213 9.72 -15.85 8.45
C ALA A 213 9.45 -17.26 7.88
N ARG A 214 9.61 -18.32 8.69
CA ARG A 214 9.34 -19.71 8.27
C ARG A 214 7.88 -19.97 7.90
N ALA A 215 6.94 -19.30 8.56
CA ALA A 215 5.51 -19.42 8.23
C ALA A 215 5.15 -18.58 7.00
N GLN A 216 5.80 -17.42 6.83
CA GLN A 216 5.71 -16.61 5.62
C GLN A 216 6.21 -17.38 4.38
N GLU A 217 7.37 -18.05 4.46
CA GLU A 217 7.90 -18.92 3.40
C GLU A 217 6.90 -20.01 3.04
N LYS A 218 6.36 -20.73 4.04
CA LYS A 218 5.33 -21.76 3.80
C LYS A 218 4.07 -21.21 3.11
N ALA A 219 3.64 -20.00 3.46
CA ALA A 219 2.47 -19.37 2.83
C ALA A 219 2.75 -19.05 1.35
N VAL A 220 3.94 -18.54 1.03
CA VAL A 220 4.39 -18.33 -0.36
C VAL A 220 4.53 -19.64 -1.11
N ASP A 221 5.15 -20.66 -0.50
CA ASP A 221 5.32 -21.98 -1.10
C ASP A 221 3.96 -22.64 -1.40
N ASN A 222 2.99 -22.52 -0.50
CA ASN A 222 1.63 -22.98 -0.73
C ASN A 222 0.98 -22.21 -1.89
N PHE A 223 1.10 -20.88 -1.91
CA PHE A 223 0.59 -20.08 -3.02
C PHE A 223 1.27 -20.42 -4.36
N PHE A 224 2.55 -20.76 -4.37
CA PHE A 224 3.29 -21.11 -5.57
C PHE A 224 2.93 -22.51 -6.08
N ASN A 225 2.94 -23.52 -5.21
CA ASN A 225 2.85 -24.92 -5.60
C ASN A 225 1.42 -25.49 -5.59
N ASN A 226 0.50 -24.95 -4.79
CA ASN A 226 -0.87 -25.45 -4.71
C ASN A 226 -1.76 -24.77 -5.76
N PRO A 227 -2.26 -25.49 -6.79
CA PRO A 227 -3.12 -24.89 -7.81
C PRO A 227 -4.46 -24.39 -7.27
N GLU A 228 -4.95 -24.93 -6.15
CA GLU A 228 -6.19 -24.51 -5.51
C GLU A 228 -6.04 -23.18 -4.75
N CYS A 229 -4.83 -22.84 -4.30
CA CYS A 229 -4.56 -21.60 -3.58
C CYS A 229 -4.45 -20.43 -4.56
N GLU A 230 -5.57 -19.85 -4.96
CA GLU A 230 -5.65 -18.86 -6.04
C GLU A 230 -5.26 -17.44 -5.59
N VAL A 231 -5.37 -17.14 -4.29
CA VAL A 231 -5.19 -15.78 -3.77
C VAL A 231 -4.11 -15.75 -2.69
N LEU A 232 -3.18 -14.82 -2.81
CA LEU A 232 -2.28 -14.42 -1.73
C LEU A 232 -2.68 -13.02 -1.25
N ILE A 233 -3.07 -12.89 0.01
CA ILE A 233 -3.40 -11.59 0.61
C ILE A 233 -2.20 -11.14 1.45
N ALA A 234 -1.64 -9.97 1.15
CA ALA A 234 -0.41 -9.49 1.78
C ALA A 234 -0.55 -8.05 2.29
N SER A 235 0.06 -7.75 3.43
CA SER A 235 0.25 -6.36 3.84
C SER A 235 1.37 -5.73 3.00
N ILE A 236 1.21 -4.47 2.59
CA ILE A 236 2.26 -3.73 1.84
C ILE A 236 3.57 -3.68 2.65
N ALA A 237 3.47 -3.61 3.99
CA ALA A 237 4.62 -3.57 4.88
C ALA A 237 5.40 -4.91 4.91
N ALA A 238 4.75 -6.04 4.65
CA ALA A 238 5.39 -7.36 4.65
C ALA A 238 6.13 -7.68 3.34
N ASP A 239 5.91 -6.89 2.27
CA ASP A 239 6.48 -7.12 0.93
C ASP A 239 7.92 -6.59 0.76
N GLY A 240 8.45 -5.90 1.78
CA GLY A 240 9.83 -5.41 1.81
C GLY A 240 10.92 -6.49 1.92
N THR A 241 10.52 -7.78 1.98
CA THR A 241 11.42 -8.91 2.25
C THR A 241 11.95 -9.62 0.99
N GLY A 242 11.49 -9.25 -0.21
CA GLY A 242 11.98 -9.83 -1.47
C GLY A 242 11.40 -11.20 -1.81
N LEU A 243 10.11 -11.41 -1.52
CA LEU A 243 9.41 -12.67 -1.81
C LEU A 243 9.36 -12.96 -3.32
N ASN A 244 9.55 -14.23 -3.68
CA ASN A 244 9.39 -14.69 -5.06
C ASN A 244 7.92 -15.06 -5.31
N ILE A 245 7.16 -14.14 -5.89
CA ILE A 245 5.73 -14.31 -6.21
C ILE A 245 5.51 -14.35 -7.73
N THR A 246 6.48 -14.91 -8.47
CA THR A 246 6.47 -14.94 -9.94
C THR A 246 5.34 -15.79 -10.55
N CYS A 247 4.70 -16.65 -9.75
CA CYS A 247 3.51 -17.39 -10.18
C CYS A 247 2.26 -16.50 -10.34
N ALA A 248 2.25 -15.30 -9.77
CA ALA A 248 1.11 -14.40 -9.86
C ALA A 248 0.99 -13.76 -11.24
N ASN A 249 -0.22 -13.79 -11.79
CA ASN A 249 -0.55 -13.17 -13.07
C ASN A 249 -1.47 -11.95 -12.92
N MET A 250 -1.97 -11.69 -11.71
CA MET A 250 -2.80 -10.53 -11.39
C MET A 250 -2.41 -9.94 -10.03
N VAL A 251 -2.49 -8.62 -9.91
CA VAL A 251 -2.26 -7.89 -8.66
C VAL A 251 -3.41 -6.93 -8.41
N TYR A 252 -4.06 -7.04 -7.25
CA TYR A 252 -5.06 -6.11 -6.76
C TYR A 252 -4.44 -5.25 -5.66
N LEU A 253 -4.30 -3.96 -5.93
CA LEU A 253 -3.78 -3.01 -4.96
C LEU A 253 -4.94 -2.23 -4.33
N ILE A 254 -5.26 -2.56 -3.09
CA ILE A 254 -6.29 -1.88 -2.31
C ILE A 254 -5.62 -0.73 -1.54
N VAL A 255 -5.49 0.40 -2.22
CA VAL A 255 -4.91 1.62 -1.67
C VAL A 255 -5.96 2.56 -1.10
N ARG A 256 -5.46 3.54 -0.35
CA ARG A 256 -6.20 4.75 0.03
C ARG A 256 -6.84 5.32 -1.22
N GLY A 257 -8.16 5.48 -1.21
CA GLY A 257 -8.79 6.40 -2.15
C GLY A 257 -8.23 7.81 -1.86
N PRO A 258 -8.01 8.64 -2.88
CA PRO A 258 -7.67 10.03 -2.64
C PRO A 258 -8.73 10.63 -1.70
N PRO A 259 -8.35 11.37 -0.63
CA PRO A 259 -9.29 12.26 0.02
C PRO A 259 -9.94 13.10 -1.08
N LYS A 260 -11.23 13.45 -1.00
CA LYS A 260 -11.90 14.31 -2.02
C LYS A 260 -11.05 15.52 -2.47
N PHE A 261 -10.22 16.08 -1.58
CA PHE A 261 -9.21 17.11 -1.87
C PHE A 261 -8.23 16.79 -3.02
N TYR A 262 -7.93 15.52 -3.27
CA TYR A 262 -7.08 15.05 -4.36
C TYR A 262 -7.88 14.75 -5.64
N CYS A 263 -9.18 14.49 -5.55
CA CYS A 263 -10.01 14.29 -6.74
C CYS A 263 -10.03 15.56 -7.60
N ASP A 264 -10.20 16.74 -6.99
CA ASP A 264 -10.11 18.03 -7.70
C ASP A 264 -8.74 18.25 -8.34
N PHE A 265 -7.67 17.79 -7.68
CA PHE A 265 -6.30 17.88 -8.19
C PHE A 265 -6.04 16.92 -9.37
N TRP A 266 -6.75 15.79 -9.43
CA TRP A 266 -6.65 14.82 -10.52
C TRP A 266 -7.58 15.14 -11.70
N THR A 267 -8.78 15.69 -11.48
CA THR A 267 -9.62 16.24 -12.56
C THR A 267 -8.99 17.46 -13.23
N LEU A 268 -8.15 18.22 -12.52
CA LEU A 268 -7.35 19.31 -13.11
C LEU A 268 -6.18 18.83 -13.98
N LYS A 269 -5.67 17.60 -13.78
CA LYS A 269 -4.61 17.03 -14.64
C LYS A 269 -5.14 16.40 -15.93
N SER A 270 -6.41 16.01 -15.99
CA SER A 270 -7.04 15.59 -17.26
C SER A 270 -7.29 16.72 -18.25
N THR A 271 -7.02 17.98 -17.88
CA THR A 271 -7.20 19.17 -18.73
C THR A 271 -5.90 19.75 -19.29
N PHE A 272 -4.73 19.16 -18.99
CA PHE A 272 -3.48 19.57 -19.65
C PHE A 272 -3.27 18.73 -20.91
N PRO A 273 -3.17 19.34 -22.11
CA PRO A 273 -2.87 18.61 -23.32
C PRO A 273 -1.50 17.93 -23.18
N GLN A 274 -1.48 16.61 -23.45
CA GLN A 274 -0.24 15.85 -23.60
C GLN A 274 0.59 16.52 -24.70
N ALA A 275 1.70 17.16 -24.31
CA ALA A 275 2.71 17.58 -25.27
C ALA A 275 3.26 16.31 -25.95
N GLN A 276 2.84 16.10 -27.19
CA GLN A 276 3.45 15.15 -28.11
C GLN A 276 4.90 15.59 -28.34
N LEU A 277 5.85 14.82 -27.81
CA LEU A 277 7.21 14.82 -28.32
C LEU A 277 7.24 13.79 -29.46
N GLU A 278 7.06 14.27 -30.69
CA GLU A 278 7.42 13.50 -31.89
C GLU A 278 8.94 13.31 -31.96
N PRO A 279 9.42 12.16 -32.45
CA PRO A 279 10.83 11.95 -32.70
C PRO A 279 11.24 12.63 -34.01
N SER A 280 12.04 13.69 -33.95
CA SER A 280 12.75 14.20 -35.12
C SER A 280 13.95 13.31 -35.44
N HIS A 281 14.05 13.00 -36.73
CA HIS A 281 15.10 12.26 -37.45
C HIS A 281 16.54 12.41 -36.95
#